data_AF-A0A6B3P353-F1
#
_entry.id   AF-A0A6B3P353-F1
#
_cell.length_a   1.000
_cell.length_b   1.000
_cell.length_c   1.000
_cell.angle_alpha   90.00
_cell.angle_beta   90.00
_cell.angle_gamma   90.00
#
_symmetry.space_group_name_H-M   'P 1'
#
loop_
_entity.id
_entity.type
_entity.pdbx_description
1 polymer ?
#
loop_
_entity_poly.entity_id
_entity_poly.type
_entity_poly.pdbx_seq_one_letter_code
_entity_poly.pdbx_strand_id
1 'polypeptide(L)'
;MIAACKLAAEHSTPVSILAKDLSSRLGPFNELTRNLRSAGMHVQHLDLVHNTIFIRAPNMDLMLRRFGHELYGIRYSTAGGCTHNIIKIREVDVAWITIVREQK
;
A
#
# COMPACT_ATOMS: atom_id res chain seq x y z
N MET A 1 25.11 -7.05 -4.71
CA MET A 1 24.02 -7.74 -5.42
C MET A 1 22.73 -7.41 -4.65
N ILE A 2 22.00 -6.37 -5.05
CA ILE A 2 20.80 -5.93 -4.32
C ILE A 2 19.67 -6.91 -4.67
N ALA A 3 19.24 -7.71 -3.70
CA ALA A 3 18.06 -8.54 -3.84
C ALA A 3 16.89 -7.64 -4.21
N ALA A 4 16.33 -7.86 -5.41
CA ALA A 4 15.13 -7.17 -5.85
C ALA A 4 13.98 -7.66 -4.95
N CYS A 5 13.60 -6.85 -3.95
CA CYS A 5 12.36 -7.08 -3.21
C CYS A 5 11.21 -6.97 -4.22
N LYS A 6 10.69 -8.12 -4.64
CA LYS A 6 9.59 -8.21 -5.60
C LYS A 6 8.29 -8.02 -4.81
N LEU A 7 7.49 -7.05 -5.21
CA LEU A 7 6.08 -7.02 -4.81
C LEU A 7 5.46 -8.32 -5.32
N ALA A 8 5.08 -9.22 -4.41
CA ALA A 8 4.46 -10.48 -4.76
C ALA A 8 3.11 -10.16 -5.42
N ALA A 9 3.05 -10.25 -6.74
CA ALA A 9 1.81 -10.19 -7.48
C ALA A 9 1.21 -11.60 -7.43
N GLU A 10 0.22 -11.79 -6.56
CA GLU A 10 -0.61 -13.00 -6.59
C GLU A 10 -1.52 -12.96 -7.82
N HIS A 11 -1.79 -14.13 -8.41
CA HIS A 11 -2.63 -14.27 -9.58
C HIS A 11 -4.04 -13.74 -9.30
N SER A 12 -4.36 -12.56 -9.84
CA SER A 12 -5.71 -11.99 -9.72
C SER A 12 -6.66 -12.64 -10.71
N THR A 13 -7.77 -13.19 -10.23
CA THR A 13 -8.96 -13.41 -11.06
C THR A 13 -9.36 -12.10 -11.75
N PRO A 14 -9.69 -12.10 -13.05
CA PRO A 14 -10.03 -10.87 -13.76
C PRO A 14 -11.25 -10.21 -13.12
N VAL A 15 -11.04 -9.00 -12.57
CA VAL A 15 -12.12 -8.18 -12.00
C VAL A 15 -12.84 -7.48 -13.15
N SER A 16 -14.15 -7.72 -13.26
CA SER A 16 -14.98 -6.99 -14.23
C SER A 16 -15.08 -5.52 -13.82
N ILE A 17 -14.84 -4.61 -14.77
CA ILE A 17 -14.96 -3.16 -14.57
C ILE A 17 -16.41 -2.77 -14.19
N LEU A 18 -17.39 -3.60 -14.55
CA LEU A 18 -18.81 -3.40 -14.27
C LEU A 18 -19.26 -4.10 -12.97
N ALA A 19 -18.35 -4.74 -12.23
CA ALA A 19 -18.70 -5.35 -10.96
C ALA A 19 -19.12 -4.24 -9.97
N LYS A 20 -20.33 -4.39 -9.39
CA LYS A 20 -20.89 -3.44 -8.43
C LYS A 20 -19.95 -3.20 -7.24
N ASP A 21 -19.20 -4.22 -6.85
CA ASP A 21 -18.20 -4.17 -5.77
C ASP A 21 -16.95 -3.37 -6.11
N LEU A 22 -16.62 -3.20 -7.40
CA LEU A 22 -15.52 -2.34 -7.83
C LEU A 22 -15.92 -0.86 -7.76
N SER A 23 -17.14 -0.55 -8.22
CA SER A 23 -17.67 0.82 -8.20
C SER A 23 -17.74 1.40 -6.79
N SER A 24 -18.10 0.59 -5.78
CA SER A 24 -18.13 1.04 -4.39
C SER A 24 -16.73 1.28 -3.81
N ARG A 25 -15.72 0.49 -4.22
CA ARG A 25 -14.33 0.62 -3.75
C ARG A 25 -13.57 1.78 -4.42
N LEU A 26 -13.92 2.12 -5.67
CA LEU A 26 -13.21 3.15 -6.44
C LEU A 26 -13.27 4.53 -5.81
N GLY A 27 -14.38 4.90 -5.15
CA GLY A 27 -14.53 6.20 -4.49
C GLY A 27 -13.46 6.41 -3.40
N PRO A 28 -13.50 5.61 -2.31
CA PRO A 28 -12.50 5.69 -1.25
C PRO A 28 -11.06 5.50 -1.75
N PHE A 29 -10.83 4.59 -2.70
CA PHE A 29 -9.50 4.33 -3.25
C PHE A 29 -8.93 5.54 -4.00
N ASN A 30 -9.72 6.17 -4.87
CA ASN A 30 -9.29 7.34 -5.63
C ASN A 30 -9.12 8.57 -4.73
N GLU A 31 -10.00 8.75 -3.75
CA GLU A 31 -9.88 9.83 -2.77
C GLU A 31 -8.58 9.69 -1.96
N LEU A 32 -8.30 8.51 -1.40
CA LEU A 32 -7.07 8.28 -0.66
C LEU A 32 -5.85 8.46 -1.56
N THR A 33 -5.87 7.94 -2.79
CA THR A 33 -4.78 8.13 -3.75
C THR A 33 -4.50 9.61 -4.01
N ARG A 34 -5.54 10.43 -4.18
CA ARG A 34 -5.41 11.88 -4.34
C ARG A 34 -4.84 12.53 -3.08
N ASN A 35 -5.35 12.17 -1.90
CA ASN A 35 -4.89 12.71 -0.63
C ASN A 35 -3.42 12.39 -0.36
N LEU A 36 -2.97 11.17 -0.68
CA LEU A 36 -1.56 10.76 -0.59
C LEU A 36 -0.68 11.61 -1.52
N ARG A 37 -1.08 11.79 -2.77
CA ARG A 37 -0.34 12.63 -3.75
C ARG A 37 -0.31 14.10 -3.33
N SER A 38 -1.44 14.65 -2.88
CA SER A 38 -1.53 16.03 -2.38
C SER A 38 -0.70 16.26 -1.13
N ALA A 39 -0.50 15.22 -0.32
CA ALA A 39 0.42 15.24 0.81
C ALA A 39 1.90 15.09 0.41
N GLY A 40 2.23 15.04 -0.89
CA GLY A 40 3.59 14.92 -1.40
C GLY A 40 4.13 13.49 -1.41
N MET A 41 3.30 12.48 -1.17
CA MET A 41 3.75 11.09 -1.18
C MET A 41 3.80 10.52 -2.59
N HIS A 42 4.92 9.90 -2.90
CA HIS A 42 5.11 9.14 -4.13
C HIS A 42 4.41 7.77 -4.06
N VAL A 43 3.30 7.64 -4.78
CA VAL A 43 2.60 6.38 -5.06
C VAL A 43 3.36 5.60 -6.14
N GLN A 44 3.82 4.40 -5.82
CA GLN A 44 4.55 3.53 -6.75
C GLN A 44 3.64 2.70 -7.64
N HIS A 45 2.60 2.12 -7.05
CA HIS A 45 1.72 1.18 -7.72
C HIS A 45 0.33 1.23 -7.10
N LEU A 46 -0.70 0.98 -7.92
CA LEU A 46 -2.10 0.94 -7.52
C LEU A 46 -2.63 -0.45 -7.88
N ASP A 47 -2.99 -1.21 -6.86
CA ASP A 47 -3.60 -2.53 -7.00
C ASP A 47 -5.08 -2.43 -6.62
N LEU A 48 -5.91 -2.20 -7.62
CA LEU A 48 -7.36 -2.10 -7.44
C LEU A 48 -7.99 -3.45 -7.07
N VAL A 49 -7.37 -4.57 -7.45
CA VAL A 49 -7.93 -5.90 -7.17
C VAL A 49 -7.88 -6.19 -5.68
N HIS A 50 -6.72 -5.94 -5.07
CA HIS A 50 -6.50 -6.12 -3.64
C HIS A 50 -6.82 -4.85 -2.83
N ASN A 51 -7.39 -3.81 -3.46
CA ASN A 51 -7.69 -2.52 -2.84
C ASN A 51 -6.48 -1.94 -2.07
N THR A 52 -5.28 -2.04 -2.68
CA THR A 52 -4.00 -1.73 -2.05
C THR A 52 -3.24 -0.66 -2.82
N ILE A 53 -2.73 0.36 -2.12
CA ILE A 53 -1.89 1.43 -2.66
C ILE A 53 -0.46 1.23 -2.17
N PHE A 54 0.49 1.15 -3.09
CA PHE A 54 1.91 1.00 -2.74
C PHE A 54 2.62 2.34 -2.73
N ILE A 55 3.31 2.66 -1.64
CA ILE A 55 4.10 3.89 -1.46
C ILE A 55 5.59 3.57 -1.24
N ARG A 56 6.47 4.56 -1.39
CA ARG A 56 7.89 4.41 -0.98
C ARG A 56 8.01 4.43 0.53
N ALA A 57 8.89 3.59 1.08
CA ALA A 57 9.16 3.53 2.52
C ALA A 57 9.51 4.90 3.16
N PRO A 58 10.26 5.81 2.51
CA PRO A 58 10.52 7.15 3.06
C PRO A 58 9.26 7.99 3.30
N ASN A 59 8.12 7.64 2.69
CA ASN A 59 6.86 8.36 2.89
C ASN A 59 6.11 7.87 4.15
N MET A 60 6.61 6.85 4.86
CA MET A 60 5.95 6.31 6.06
C MET A 60 5.75 7.38 7.13
N ASP A 61 6.79 8.14 7.48
CA ASP A 61 6.70 9.17 8.52
C ASP A 61 5.66 10.24 8.17
N LEU A 62 5.62 10.64 6.91
CA LEU A 62 4.66 11.62 6.41
C LEU A 62 3.22 11.08 6.42
N MET A 63 3.07 9.80 6.08
CA MET A 63 1.79 9.10 6.14
C MET A 63 1.26 9.00 7.58
N LEU A 64 2.11 8.59 8.53
CA LEU A 64 1.72 8.51 9.95
C LEU A 64 1.34 9.89 10.51
N ARG A 65 2.08 10.95 10.16
CA ARG A 65 1.75 12.32 10.60
C ARG A 65 0.44 12.83 10.02
N ARG A 66 0.16 12.53 8.75
CA ARG A 66 -0.99 13.10 8.03
C ARG A 66 -2.27 12.29 8.26
N PHE A 67 -2.16 10.97 8.32
CA PHE A 67 -3.29 10.04 8.36
C PHE A 67 -3.36 9.25 9.67
N GLY A 68 -2.52 9.54 10.67
CA GLY A 68 -2.43 8.80 11.93
C GLY A 68 -3.77 8.53 12.64
N HIS A 69 -4.70 9.47 12.53
CA HIS A 69 -6.04 9.40 13.10
C HIS A 69 -7.02 8.49 12.33
N GLU A 70 -6.64 8.06 11.11
CA GLU A 70 -7.45 7.24 10.20
C GLU A 70 -6.86 5.84 10.00
N LEU A 71 -5.78 5.52 10.72
CA LEU A 71 -5.09 4.23 10.61
C LEU A 71 -5.84 3.15 11.39
N TYR A 72 -6.06 2.01 10.75
CA TYR A 72 -6.68 0.83 11.35
C TYR A 72 -5.84 -0.41 11.06
N GLY A 73 -5.30 -1.04 12.10
CA GLY A 73 -4.61 -2.33 11.97
C GLY A 73 -3.32 -2.24 11.14
N ILE A 74 -2.20 -2.62 11.75
CA ILE A 74 -0.94 -2.81 11.05
C ILE A 74 -0.69 -4.29 10.86
N ARG A 75 -0.29 -4.67 9.65
CA ARG A 75 0.12 -6.03 9.28
C ARG A 75 1.51 -5.96 8.68
N TYR A 76 2.38 -6.88 9.07
CA TYR A 76 3.69 -7.01 8.46
C TYR A 76 3.99 -8.47 8.18
N SER A 77 4.66 -8.73 7.05
CA SER A 77 5.18 -10.05 6.70
C SER A 77 6.63 -9.89 6.26
N THR A 78 7.53 -10.69 6.83
CA THR A 78 8.96 -10.65 6.50
C THR A 78 9.36 -11.92 5.77
N ALA A 79 9.92 -11.75 4.57
CA ALA A 79 10.41 -12.85 3.74
C ALA A 79 11.65 -12.39 2.96
N GLY A 80 12.68 -13.23 2.91
CA GLY A 80 13.86 -13.00 2.07
C GLY A 80 14.62 -11.70 2.34
N GLY A 81 14.65 -11.21 3.60
CA GLY A 81 15.31 -9.94 3.96
C GLY A 81 14.51 -8.68 3.62
N CYS A 82 13.24 -8.83 3.21
CA CYS A 82 12.32 -7.72 2.98
C CYS A 82 11.13 -7.86 3.94
N THR A 83 10.69 -6.76 4.53
CA THR A 83 9.44 -6.68 5.29
C THR A 83 8.41 -5.93 4.46
N HIS A 84 7.30 -6.59 4.17
CA HIS A 84 6.12 -6.03 3.55
C HIS A 84 5.23 -5.49 4.67
N ASN A 85 5.12 -4.18 4.74
CA ASN A 85 4.28 -3.50 5.70
C ASN A 85 2.97 -3.11 5.01
N ILE A 86 1.86 -3.33 5.70
CA ILE A 86 0.53 -2.98 5.23
C ILE A 86 -0.19 -2.32 6.40
N ILE A 87 -0.78 -1.15 6.14
CA ILE A 87 -1.65 -0.47 7.10
C ILE A 87 -2.96 -0.13 6.42
N LYS A 88 -4.08 -0.30 7.11
CA LYS A 88 -5.36 0.16 6.56
C LYS A 88 -5.53 1.63 6.86
N ILE A 89 -5.88 2.41 5.85
CA ILE A 89 -6.33 3.79 6.01
C ILE A 89 -7.77 3.82 5.52
N ARG A 90 -8.70 4.06 6.44
CA ARG A 90 -10.13 3.85 6.20
C ARG A 90 -10.41 2.40 5.72
N GLU A 91 -10.83 2.24 4.46
CA GLU A 91 -11.16 0.95 3.84
C GLU A 91 -10.07 0.43 2.90
N VAL A 92 -8.99 1.19 2.68
CA VAL A 92 -7.97 0.93 1.67
C VAL A 92 -6.66 0.51 2.34
N ASP A 93 -6.03 -0.55 1.84
CA ASP A 93 -4.74 -0.99 2.32
C ASP A 93 -3.63 -0.11 1.71
N VAL A 94 -2.67 0.33 2.52
CA VAL A 94 -1.49 1.08 2.08
C VAL A 94 -0.25 0.27 2.45
N ALA A 95 0.55 -0.05 1.45
CA ALA A 95 1.66 -0.97 1.57
C ALA A 95 3.01 -0.35 1.19
N TRP A 96 4.07 -0.77 1.88
CA TRP A 96 5.44 -0.41 1.55
C TRP A 96 6.42 -1.50 1.98
N ILE A 97 7.54 -1.60 1.27
CA ILE A 97 8.60 -2.57 1.58
C ILE A 97 9.74 -1.86 2.31
N THR A 98 10.16 -2.41 3.44
CA THR A 98 11.39 -2.05 4.13
C THR A 98 12.42 -3.18 3.98
N ILE A 99 13.66 -2.84 3.66
CA ILE A 99 14.74 -3.82 3.62
C ILE A 99 15.18 -4.09 5.07
N VAL A 100 15.21 -5.36 5.47
CA VAL A 100 15.82 -5.78 6.73
C VAL A 100 17.32 -5.65 6.54
N ARG A 101 17.87 -4.49 6.89
CA ARG A 101 19.32 -4.36 7.02
C ARG A 101 19.72 -5.16 8.25
N GLU A 102 20.54 -6.18 8.03
CA GLU A 102 21.30 -6.81 9.11
C GLU A 102 22.08 -5.69 9.80
N GLN A 103 21.67 -5.29 11.01
CA GLN A 103 22.44 -4.36 11.82
C GLN A 103 23.72 -5.11 12.20
N LYS A 104 24.83 -4.67 11.66
CA LYS A 104 26.17 -5.02 12.12
C LYS A 104 26.81 -3.78 12.72
#